data_AF-A0A8T0H564-F1
#
_entry.id   AF-A0A8T0H564-F1
#
_cell.length_a   1.000
_cell.length_b   1.000
_cell.length_c   1.000
_cell.angle_alpha   90.00
_cell.angle_beta   90.00
_cell.angle_gamma   90.00
#
_symmetry.space_group_name_H-M   'P 1'
#
loop_
_entity.id
_entity.type
_entity.pdbx_description
1 polymer ?
#
loop_
_entity_poly.entity_id
_entity_poly.type
_entity_poly.pdbx_seq_one_letter_code
_entity_poly.pdbx_strand_id
1 'polypeptide(L)'
;MGADTEDHMEVEDHKEVKVEAVPESRLVYDGFSPDYLRIYYGRLFPYAEMYKWLSYGHDGKHPGCDASIMGRREFSFTLEHDIYIRYLSFHDVSEMEATIKSKCPHKIDIGALYNVEPAKRTAYAGGSDRVFAPVERELVFDIDMTDYDDIRTCCSGADICLKCWPLMNIAIKILDTVLREDFGFEHLLWVYSGRRGVHCWVCDARARRLSNEARSAITRYLTLYKGNENTTKKVSLTGPALHPALSRAYEICRTYFEEHILPNQELLNSEGHFEKVLELVPDESVRAQMRDRWQDNRRASVAKDGISASRWKQLKQALESKKVVTPCPRF
;
A
#
# COMPACT_ATOMS: atom_id res chain seq x y z
N MET A 1 9.13 -4.42 -73.38
CA MET A 1 9.05 -5.84 -73.00
C MET A 1 9.95 -6.03 -71.80
N GLY A 2 9.38 -5.88 -70.60
CA GLY A 2 10.02 -6.20 -69.34
C GLY A 2 8.91 -6.76 -68.47
N ALA A 3 8.94 -8.07 -68.27
CA ALA A 3 7.91 -8.81 -67.56
C ALA A 3 8.16 -8.68 -66.06
N ASP A 4 7.10 -8.33 -65.33
CA ASP A 4 7.02 -8.39 -63.87
C ASP A 4 7.22 -9.84 -63.41
N THR A 5 8.19 -10.05 -62.53
CA THR A 5 8.32 -11.29 -61.74
C THR A 5 7.78 -11.00 -60.35
N GLU A 6 6.57 -11.46 -60.08
CA GLU A 6 6.00 -11.56 -58.74
C GLU A 6 6.78 -12.63 -57.95
N ASP A 7 7.42 -12.20 -56.87
CA ASP A 7 8.12 -13.06 -55.92
C ASP A 7 7.08 -13.64 -54.94
N HIS A 8 6.75 -14.91 -55.10
CA HIS A 8 5.89 -15.65 -54.20
C HIS A 8 6.66 -15.99 -52.91
N MET A 9 6.42 -15.21 -51.85
CA MET A 9 6.86 -15.58 -50.49
C MET A 9 6.07 -16.80 -50.02
N GLU A 10 6.73 -17.96 -49.97
CA GLU A 10 6.24 -19.15 -49.28
C GLU A 10 6.12 -18.85 -47.78
N VAL A 11 4.91 -18.97 -47.23
CA VAL A 11 4.67 -18.86 -45.79
C VAL A 11 5.09 -20.18 -45.16
N GLU A 12 6.22 -20.18 -44.45
CA GLU A 12 6.64 -21.34 -43.65
C GLU A 12 5.59 -21.64 -42.57
N ASP A 13 5.11 -22.88 -42.61
CA ASP A 13 4.13 -23.46 -41.71
C ASP A 13 4.65 -23.39 -40.26
N HIS A 14 4.07 -22.53 -39.44
CA HIS A 14 4.39 -22.42 -38.02
C HIS A 14 3.99 -23.72 -37.31
N LYS A 15 4.93 -24.64 -37.16
CA LYS A 15 4.79 -25.78 -36.25
C LYS A 15 4.61 -25.25 -34.83
N GLU A 16 3.41 -25.42 -34.28
CA GLU A 16 3.15 -25.25 -32.84
C GLU A 16 4.15 -26.08 -32.04
N VAL A 17 5.09 -25.40 -31.40
CA VAL A 17 5.94 -25.99 -30.37
C VAL A 17 5.03 -26.25 -29.17
N LYS A 18 4.61 -27.50 -29.01
CA LYS A 18 4.01 -27.97 -27.75
C LYS A 18 5.02 -27.74 -26.64
N VAL A 19 4.80 -26.70 -25.84
CA VAL A 19 5.50 -26.51 -24.57
C VAL A 19 5.02 -27.64 -23.66
N GLU A 20 5.82 -28.68 -23.54
CA GLU A 20 5.60 -29.70 -22.52
C GLU A 20 5.63 -29.01 -21.16
N ALA A 21 4.54 -29.15 -20.40
CA ALA A 21 4.45 -28.63 -19.05
C ALA A 21 5.56 -29.26 -18.22
N VAL A 22 6.53 -28.44 -17.80
CA VAL A 22 7.50 -28.83 -16.78
C VAL A 22 6.67 -29.24 -15.54
N PRO A 23 6.84 -30.46 -15.01
CA PRO A 23 6.11 -30.85 -13.82
C PRO A 23 6.44 -29.82 -12.73
N GLU A 24 5.40 -29.26 -12.10
CA GLU A 24 5.54 -28.44 -10.91
C GLU A 24 6.32 -29.27 -9.88
N SER A 25 7.65 -29.13 -9.86
CA SER A 25 8.43 -29.45 -8.69
C SER A 25 7.87 -28.52 -7.64
N ARG A 26 6.97 -29.04 -6.80
CA ARG A 26 6.55 -28.39 -5.58
C ARG A 26 7.84 -28.10 -4.83
N LEU A 27 8.34 -26.88 -4.95
CA LEU A 27 9.23 -26.30 -3.97
C LEU A 27 8.40 -26.31 -2.69
N VAL A 28 8.57 -27.37 -1.91
CA VAL A 28 7.99 -27.47 -0.59
C VAL A 28 8.65 -26.34 0.19
N TYR A 29 7.94 -25.23 0.32
CA TYR A 29 8.36 -24.13 1.16
C TYR A 29 8.25 -24.62 2.60
N ASP A 30 9.36 -25.05 3.17
CA ASP A 30 9.43 -25.60 4.53
C ASP A 30 9.47 -24.50 5.62
N GLY A 31 8.93 -23.32 5.29
CA GLY A 31 8.95 -22.16 6.17
C GLY A 31 10.27 -21.39 6.15
N PHE A 32 10.51 -20.65 7.24
CA PHE A 32 11.72 -19.85 7.42
C PHE A 32 12.94 -20.75 7.66
N SER A 33 14.05 -20.47 6.97
CA SER A 33 15.33 -21.17 7.15
C SER A 33 16.44 -20.17 7.51
N PRO A 34 17.09 -20.33 8.68
CA PRO A 34 18.27 -19.53 9.04
C PRO A 34 19.41 -19.66 8.02
N ASP A 35 19.57 -20.82 7.37
CA ASP A 35 20.61 -21.03 6.37
C ASP A 35 20.35 -20.26 5.09
N TYR A 36 19.09 -20.19 4.64
CA TYR A 36 18.73 -19.33 3.52
C TYR A 36 18.91 -17.84 3.84
N LEU A 37 18.65 -17.43 5.08
CA LEU A 37 18.90 -16.05 5.51
C LEU A 37 20.40 -15.71 5.50
N ARG A 38 21.26 -16.64 5.95
CA ARG A 38 22.73 -16.49 5.86
C ARG A 38 23.20 -16.38 4.40
N ILE A 39 22.65 -17.19 3.49
CA ILE A 39 22.97 -17.11 2.06
C ILE A 39 22.50 -15.76 1.48
N TYR A 40 21.28 -15.33 1.83
CA TYR A 40 20.72 -14.06 1.39
C TYR A 40 21.60 -12.88 1.81
N TYR A 41 21.97 -12.77 3.09
CA TYR A 41 22.93 -11.76 3.53
C TYR A 41 24.34 -11.98 2.96
N GLY A 42 24.74 -13.23 2.71
CA GLY A 42 26.02 -13.55 2.12
C GLY A 42 26.20 -13.08 0.67
N ARG A 43 25.11 -13.05 -0.11
CA ARG A 43 25.18 -12.97 -1.59
C ARG A 43 24.17 -12.07 -2.28
N LEU A 44 23.02 -11.78 -1.67
CA LEU A 44 21.87 -11.19 -2.36
C LEU A 44 21.42 -9.86 -1.77
N PHE A 45 21.62 -9.63 -0.47
CA PHE A 45 21.22 -8.37 0.16
C PHE A 45 22.00 -7.20 -0.46
N PRO A 46 21.32 -6.14 -0.95
CA PRO A 46 21.95 -5.09 -1.73
C PRO A 46 22.60 -4.02 -0.85
N TYR A 47 23.70 -4.36 -0.18
CA TYR A 47 24.37 -3.47 0.80
C TYR A 47 24.75 -2.11 0.24
N ALA A 48 25.33 -2.07 -0.97
CA ALA A 48 25.80 -0.85 -1.59
C ALA A 48 24.63 0.09 -1.93
N GLU A 49 23.53 -0.45 -2.45
CA GLU A 49 22.32 0.30 -2.80
C GLU A 49 21.61 0.82 -1.55
N MET A 50 21.49 -0.02 -0.50
CA MET A 50 20.90 0.39 0.77
C MET A 50 21.68 1.53 1.42
N TYR A 51 23.02 1.43 1.46
CA TYR A 51 23.87 2.49 1.99
C TYR A 51 23.81 3.76 1.12
N LYS A 52 23.82 3.62 -0.22
CA LYS A 52 23.68 4.75 -1.15
C LYS A 52 22.34 5.47 -0.97
N TRP A 53 21.25 4.73 -0.80
CA TRP A 53 19.94 5.31 -0.53
C TRP A 53 19.93 6.10 0.79
N LEU A 54 20.36 5.47 1.89
CA LEU A 54 20.21 6.04 3.23
C LEU A 54 21.23 7.14 3.56
N SER A 55 22.32 7.23 2.79
CA SER A 55 23.31 8.31 2.89
C SER A 55 22.91 9.58 2.16
N TYR A 56 21.94 9.55 1.23
CA TYR A 56 21.48 10.73 0.49
C TYR A 56 22.59 11.54 -0.20
N GLY A 57 23.57 10.86 -0.79
CA GLY A 57 24.73 11.50 -1.43
C GLY A 57 25.87 11.83 -0.48
N HIS A 58 25.74 11.45 0.80
CA HIS A 58 26.78 11.55 1.82
C HIS A 58 27.56 10.24 2.00
N ASP A 59 27.91 9.57 0.89
CA ASP A 59 28.62 8.29 0.87
C ASP A 59 30.14 8.44 0.66
N GLY A 60 30.68 9.65 0.85
CA GLY A 60 32.10 9.97 0.70
C GLY A 60 32.54 10.22 -0.75
N LYS A 61 31.65 10.12 -1.74
CA LYS A 61 32.00 10.22 -3.17
C LYS A 61 31.78 11.61 -3.79
N HIS A 62 31.16 12.52 -3.04
CA HIS A 62 30.78 13.84 -3.54
C HIS A 62 31.42 14.97 -2.71
N PRO A 63 31.83 16.10 -3.34
CA PRO A 63 32.28 17.29 -2.62
C PRO A 63 31.21 17.79 -1.64
N GLY A 64 31.60 18.14 -0.41
CA GLY A 64 30.67 18.60 0.63
C GLY A 64 29.92 17.49 1.38
N CYS A 65 30.31 16.22 1.16
CA CYS A 65 29.76 15.08 1.89
C CYS A 65 30.05 15.16 3.41
N ASP A 66 29.00 15.27 4.21
CA ASP A 66 29.01 14.92 5.64
C ASP A 66 29.03 13.39 5.86
N ALA A 67 30.23 12.81 5.99
CA ALA A 67 30.42 11.38 6.24
C ALA A 67 29.84 10.90 7.60
N SER A 68 29.43 11.81 8.49
CA SER A 68 28.83 11.42 9.78
C SER A 68 27.37 10.97 9.67
N ILE A 69 26.69 11.19 8.53
CA ILE A 69 25.25 10.92 8.39
C ILE A 69 24.93 9.45 8.67
N MET A 70 25.64 8.50 8.06
CA MET A 70 25.35 7.09 8.25
C MET A 70 25.66 6.61 9.68
N GLY A 71 26.70 7.14 10.31
CA GLY A 71 26.98 6.89 11.73
C GLY A 71 25.90 7.43 12.68
N ARG A 72 25.06 8.36 12.22
CA ARG A 72 23.93 8.92 12.98
C ARG A 72 22.59 8.29 12.63
N ARG A 73 22.53 7.41 11.63
CA ARG A 73 21.32 6.65 11.27
C ARG A 73 21.14 5.49 12.25
N GLU A 74 19.98 5.45 12.91
CA GLU A 74 19.60 4.27 13.69
C GLU A 74 19.17 3.12 12.78
N PHE A 75 19.63 1.93 13.12
CA PHE A 75 19.05 0.65 12.72
C PHE A 75 18.66 -0.14 13.97
N SER A 76 17.65 -1.00 13.82
CA SER A 76 17.36 -2.04 14.80
C SER A 76 17.28 -3.40 14.14
N PHE A 77 17.69 -4.43 14.90
CA PHE A 77 17.65 -5.82 14.49
C PHE A 77 16.73 -6.60 15.41
N THR A 78 15.86 -7.43 14.84
CA THR A 78 15.21 -8.54 15.56
C THR A 78 15.96 -9.81 15.21
N LEU A 79 16.52 -10.48 16.22
CA LEU A 79 17.21 -11.76 16.07
C LEU A 79 16.29 -12.94 16.39
N GLU A 80 16.87 -14.14 16.45
CA GLU A 80 16.19 -15.33 16.96
C GLU A 80 15.63 -15.09 18.39
N HIS A 81 14.54 -15.77 18.72
CA HIS A 81 13.80 -15.58 19.98
C HIS A 81 13.29 -14.15 20.21
N ASP A 82 13.06 -13.41 19.12
CA ASP A 82 12.58 -12.02 19.13
C ASP A 82 13.47 -11.06 19.94
N ILE A 83 14.76 -11.38 20.09
CA ILE A 83 15.73 -10.48 20.74
C ILE A 83 15.87 -9.22 19.89
N TYR A 84 15.46 -8.09 20.46
CA TYR A 84 15.43 -6.81 19.78
C TYR A 84 16.61 -5.92 20.20
N ILE A 85 17.44 -5.54 19.23
CA ILE A 85 18.63 -4.70 19.42
C ILE A 85 18.39 -3.36 18.73
N ARG A 86 18.49 -2.27 19.49
CA ARG A 86 18.31 -0.90 18.99
C ARG A 86 19.60 -0.10 18.99
N TYR A 87 19.54 1.08 18.37
CA TYR A 87 20.62 2.06 18.36
C TYR A 87 21.91 1.54 17.73
N LEU A 88 21.77 0.65 16.74
CA LEU A 88 22.86 0.30 15.83
C LEU A 88 23.04 1.43 14.82
N SER A 89 24.26 1.63 14.35
CA SER A 89 24.62 2.59 13.31
C SER A 89 25.88 2.11 12.61
N PHE A 90 26.10 2.54 11.37
CA PHE A 90 27.24 2.07 10.56
C PHE A 90 27.92 3.25 9.90
N HIS A 91 29.25 3.29 9.93
CA HIS A 91 30.04 4.36 9.31
C HIS A 91 30.26 4.11 7.82
N ASP A 92 30.35 2.85 7.39
CA ASP A 92 30.55 2.48 6.00
C ASP A 92 29.81 1.18 5.62
N VAL A 93 29.84 0.86 4.32
CA VAL A 93 29.18 -0.33 3.75
C VAL A 93 29.78 -1.61 4.33
N SER A 94 31.09 -1.64 4.56
CA SER A 94 31.79 -2.84 5.03
C SER A 94 31.42 -3.17 6.48
N GLU A 95 31.28 -2.16 7.35
CA GLU A 95 30.80 -2.31 8.72
C GLU A 95 29.35 -2.81 8.76
N MET A 96 28.49 -2.22 7.92
CA MET A 96 27.08 -2.63 7.78
C MET A 96 27.00 -4.09 7.33
N GLU A 97 27.76 -4.47 6.30
CA GLU A 97 27.80 -5.82 5.76
C GLU A 97 28.31 -6.84 6.79
N ALA A 98 29.45 -6.56 7.42
CA ALA A 98 30.04 -7.43 8.43
C ALA A 98 29.09 -7.66 9.62
N THR A 99 28.42 -6.59 10.07
CA THR A 99 27.51 -6.67 11.22
C THR A 99 26.22 -7.42 10.87
N ILE A 100 25.61 -7.15 9.70
CA ILE A 100 24.41 -7.87 9.26
C ILE A 100 24.72 -9.36 9.04
N LYS A 101 25.85 -9.70 8.42
CA LYS A 101 26.27 -11.11 8.25
C LYS A 101 26.54 -11.80 9.59
N SER A 102 27.21 -11.11 10.52
CA SER A 102 27.55 -11.66 11.83
C SER A 102 26.31 -11.87 12.71
N LYS A 103 25.39 -10.90 12.74
CA LYS A 103 24.17 -10.96 13.57
C LYS A 103 23.05 -11.77 12.92
N CYS A 104 23.04 -11.86 11.59
CA CYS A 104 22.03 -12.57 10.79
C CYS A 104 20.58 -12.26 11.24
N PRO A 105 20.16 -10.99 11.25
CA PRO A 105 18.89 -10.59 11.85
C PRO A 105 17.68 -11.06 11.03
N HIS A 106 16.62 -11.52 11.70
CA HIS A 106 15.34 -11.89 11.08
C HIS A 106 14.58 -10.68 10.56
N LYS A 107 14.73 -9.51 11.20
CA LYS A 107 14.15 -8.23 10.77
C LYS A 107 15.18 -7.12 10.93
N ILE A 108 15.13 -6.16 10.01
CA ILE A 108 15.92 -4.93 10.05
C ILE A 108 14.94 -3.77 9.95
N ASP A 109 14.91 -2.88 10.94
CA ASP A 109 14.17 -1.63 10.88
C ASP A 109 15.13 -0.45 10.74
N ILE A 110 14.70 0.55 9.97
CA ILE A 110 15.48 1.76 9.70
C ILE A 110 14.85 2.92 10.48
N GLY A 111 15.64 3.52 11.35
CA GLY A 111 15.23 4.60 12.25
C GLY A 111 15.57 5.99 11.72
N ALA A 112 15.50 6.97 12.61
CA ALA A 112 15.85 8.36 12.31
C ALA A 112 17.37 8.56 12.14
N LEU A 113 17.74 9.67 11.49
CA LEU A 113 19.02 10.32 11.75
C LEU A 113 18.92 11.06 13.07
N TYR A 114 19.90 10.85 13.94
CA TYR A 114 20.03 11.53 15.21
C TYR A 114 21.03 12.69 15.13
N ASN A 115 21.00 13.58 16.13
CA ASN A 115 22.01 14.64 16.23
C ASN A 115 23.41 14.11 16.54
N VAL A 116 23.52 12.94 17.20
CA VAL A 116 24.75 12.21 17.50
C VAL A 116 24.59 10.72 17.19
N GLU A 117 25.69 9.98 17.16
CA GLU A 117 25.65 8.54 16.89
C GLU A 117 24.78 7.79 17.93
N PRO A 118 23.80 6.96 17.52
CA PRO A 118 22.95 6.18 18.43
C PRO A 118 23.73 5.32 19.43
N ALA A 119 24.89 4.79 19.03
CA ALA A 119 25.77 4.02 19.90
C ALA A 119 26.32 4.85 21.08
N LYS A 120 26.46 6.17 20.92
CA LYS A 120 27.01 7.11 21.93
C LYS A 120 25.93 7.79 22.78
N ARG A 121 24.64 7.46 22.59
CA ARG A 121 23.49 8.11 23.25
C ARG A 121 23.59 8.21 24.78
N THR A 122 24.21 7.24 25.46
CA THR A 122 24.29 7.20 26.93
C THR A 122 25.05 8.40 27.51
N ALA A 123 26.02 8.95 26.78
CA ALA A 123 26.75 10.15 27.18
C ALA A 123 25.89 11.43 27.15
N TYR A 124 24.68 11.36 26.58
CA TYR A 124 23.75 12.47 26.37
C TYR A 124 22.45 12.31 27.18
N ALA A 125 22.40 11.35 28.10
CA ALA A 125 21.20 11.04 28.88
C ALA A 125 21.03 11.88 30.17
N GLY A 126 22.03 12.70 30.55
CA GLY A 126 22.08 13.34 31.88
C GLY A 126 22.48 14.81 31.95
N GLY A 127 22.63 15.52 30.82
CA GLY A 127 23.00 16.94 30.80
C GLY A 127 21.86 17.84 30.35
N SER A 128 21.64 18.98 31.02
CA SER A 128 20.60 19.97 30.66
C SER A 128 20.78 20.57 29.26
N ASP A 129 22.01 20.54 28.72
CA ASP A 129 22.38 21.30 27.52
C ASP A 129 22.63 20.43 26.28
N ARG A 130 22.59 19.09 26.39
CA ARG A 130 22.89 18.17 25.28
C ARG A 130 21.95 16.97 25.26
N VAL A 131 20.85 17.11 24.52
CA VAL A 131 19.80 16.08 24.41
C VAL A 131 20.04 15.20 23.19
N PHE A 132 20.01 13.88 23.36
CA PHE A 132 19.96 12.92 22.24
C PHE A 132 18.58 13.00 21.56
N ALA A 133 18.54 13.41 20.29
CA ALA A 133 17.27 13.69 19.60
C ALA A 133 17.32 13.32 18.11
N PRO A 134 16.20 12.83 17.53
CA PRO A 134 16.07 12.63 16.10
C PRO A 134 16.00 13.99 15.37
N VAL A 135 16.69 14.11 14.24
CA VAL A 135 16.77 15.34 13.44
C VAL A 135 16.14 15.20 12.06
N GLU A 136 16.25 14.03 11.44
CA GLU A 136 15.64 13.73 10.14
C GLU A 136 15.11 12.31 10.13
N ARG A 137 13.98 12.09 9.46
CA ARG A 137 13.46 10.75 9.13
C ARG A 137 12.51 10.85 7.96
N GLU A 138 12.59 9.90 7.05
CA GLU A 138 11.67 9.76 5.93
C GLU A 138 10.22 9.84 6.42
N LEU A 139 9.34 10.48 5.63
CA LEU A 139 7.91 10.42 5.88
C LEU A 139 7.43 9.06 5.37
N VAL A 140 6.92 8.23 6.27
CA VAL A 140 6.56 6.85 5.98
C VAL A 140 5.06 6.62 6.15
N PHE A 141 4.48 5.88 5.21
CA PHE A 141 3.11 5.38 5.29
C PHE A 141 3.13 3.86 5.26
N ASP A 142 2.36 3.23 6.12
CA ASP A 142 2.19 1.79 6.21
C ASP A 142 0.70 1.49 6.06
N ILE A 143 0.35 0.72 5.03
CA ILE A 143 -1.02 0.31 4.73
C ILE A 143 -1.06 -1.22 4.78
N ASP A 144 -1.78 -1.76 5.76
CA ASP A 144 -1.98 -3.20 5.94
C ASP A 144 -3.39 -3.60 5.49
N MET A 145 -3.51 -4.77 4.85
CA MET A 145 -4.79 -5.33 4.44
C MET A 145 -5.72 -5.66 5.61
N THR A 146 -5.23 -5.84 6.84
CA THR A 146 -6.10 -6.06 8.02
C THR A 146 -7.06 -4.92 8.27
N ASP A 147 -6.67 -3.69 7.93
CA ASP A 147 -7.52 -2.51 8.14
C ASP A 147 -8.76 -2.51 7.23
N TYR A 148 -8.83 -3.46 6.29
CA TYR A 148 -9.94 -3.65 5.36
C TYR A 148 -10.78 -4.91 5.68
N ASP A 149 -10.56 -5.57 6.82
CA ASP A 149 -11.26 -6.82 7.21
C ASP A 149 -12.78 -6.66 7.29
N ASP A 150 -13.28 -5.46 7.56
CA ASP A 150 -14.71 -5.16 7.64
C ASP A 150 -15.39 -5.07 6.26
N ILE A 151 -14.62 -4.80 5.20
CA ILE A 151 -15.14 -4.62 3.83
C ILE A 151 -14.69 -5.68 2.83
N ARG A 152 -13.73 -6.54 3.17
CA ARG A 152 -13.30 -7.66 2.32
C ARG A 152 -13.97 -8.97 2.75
N THR A 153 -14.24 -9.83 1.79
CA THR A 153 -14.99 -11.07 2.00
C THR A 153 -14.21 -12.31 1.54
N CYS A 154 -13.17 -12.13 0.73
CA CYS A 154 -12.40 -13.24 0.16
C CYS A 154 -11.33 -13.83 1.10
N CYS A 155 -10.90 -13.06 2.11
CA CYS A 155 -9.88 -13.42 3.10
C CYS A 155 -10.18 -12.73 4.42
N SER A 156 -9.53 -13.14 5.51
CA SER A 156 -9.59 -12.47 6.81
C SER A 156 -8.21 -12.40 7.47
N GLY A 157 -8.03 -11.43 8.38
CA GLY A 157 -6.82 -11.29 9.17
C GLY A 157 -5.55 -11.19 8.31
N ALA A 158 -4.73 -12.22 8.34
CA ALA A 158 -3.41 -12.18 7.71
C ALA A 158 -3.32 -12.74 6.30
N ASP A 159 -4.42 -13.26 5.80
CA ASP A 159 -4.47 -13.88 4.48
C ASP A 159 -4.75 -12.82 3.40
N ILE A 160 -4.12 -13.01 2.24
CA ILE A 160 -4.32 -12.19 1.05
C ILE A 160 -4.49 -13.06 -0.18
N CYS A 161 -5.18 -12.54 -1.19
CA CYS A 161 -5.25 -13.15 -2.50
C CYS A 161 -5.42 -12.08 -3.58
N LEU A 162 -5.43 -12.50 -4.85
CA LEU A 162 -5.61 -11.61 -6.00
C LEU A 162 -6.95 -10.85 -6.00
N LYS A 163 -7.94 -11.30 -5.20
CA LYS A 163 -9.24 -10.64 -5.07
C LYS A 163 -9.21 -9.39 -4.17
N CYS A 164 -8.42 -9.39 -3.09
CA CYS A 164 -8.31 -8.23 -2.17
C CYS A 164 -7.12 -7.32 -2.48
N TRP A 165 -6.07 -7.80 -3.16
CA TRP A 165 -4.92 -6.98 -3.52
C TRP A 165 -5.24 -5.68 -4.28
N PRO A 166 -6.31 -5.57 -5.10
CA PRO A 166 -6.73 -4.30 -5.68
C PRO A 166 -6.94 -3.17 -4.65
N LEU A 167 -7.22 -3.47 -3.39
CA LEU A 167 -7.27 -2.45 -2.31
C LEU A 167 -5.92 -1.75 -2.11
N MET A 168 -4.81 -2.50 -2.17
CA MET A 168 -3.45 -1.91 -2.10
C MET A 168 -3.15 -1.07 -3.35
N ASN A 169 -3.60 -1.50 -4.53
CA ASN A 169 -3.44 -0.73 -5.76
C ASN A 169 -4.14 0.64 -5.67
N ILE A 170 -5.36 0.66 -5.13
CA ILE A 170 -6.11 1.89 -4.89
C ILE A 170 -5.36 2.79 -3.89
N ALA A 171 -4.92 2.22 -2.76
CA ALA A 171 -4.19 2.96 -1.73
C ALA A 171 -2.91 3.61 -2.27
N ILE A 172 -2.10 2.86 -3.03
CA ILE A 172 -0.90 3.38 -3.71
C ILE A 172 -1.27 4.52 -4.64
N LYS A 173 -2.25 4.33 -5.53
CA LYS A 173 -2.63 5.35 -6.51
C LYS A 173 -3.10 6.64 -5.85
N ILE A 174 -3.94 6.55 -4.82
CA ILE A 174 -4.44 7.73 -4.11
C ILE A 174 -3.31 8.44 -3.38
N LEU A 175 -2.50 7.70 -2.61
CA LEU A 175 -1.41 8.30 -1.85
C LEU A 175 -0.32 8.88 -2.75
N ASP A 176 0.10 8.18 -3.80
CA ASP A 176 1.11 8.67 -4.74
C ASP A 176 0.62 9.96 -5.44
N THR A 177 -0.64 9.99 -5.88
CA THR A 177 -1.27 11.19 -6.48
C THR A 177 -1.26 12.36 -5.51
N VAL A 178 -1.72 12.17 -4.27
CA VAL A 178 -1.76 13.27 -3.29
C VAL A 178 -0.36 13.74 -2.90
N LEU A 179 0.58 12.81 -2.65
CA LEU A 179 1.94 13.14 -2.26
C LEU A 179 2.67 13.91 -3.36
N ARG A 180 2.42 13.60 -4.64
CA ARG A 180 3.00 14.31 -5.78
C ARG A 180 2.27 15.62 -6.11
N GLU A 181 0.96 15.57 -6.30
CA GLU A 181 0.20 16.72 -6.82
C GLU A 181 -0.11 17.77 -5.76
N ASP A 182 -0.43 17.36 -4.53
CA ASP A 182 -0.82 18.31 -3.47
C ASP A 182 0.39 18.74 -2.64
N PHE A 183 1.27 17.77 -2.32
CA PHE A 183 2.43 18.06 -1.51
C PHE A 183 3.68 18.38 -2.31
N GLY A 184 3.78 17.99 -3.59
CA GLY A 184 4.94 18.25 -4.45
C GLY A 184 6.14 17.32 -4.19
N PHE A 185 5.95 16.15 -3.59
CA PHE A 185 7.05 15.23 -3.29
C PHE A 185 7.45 14.46 -4.55
N GLU A 186 8.76 14.27 -4.74
CA GLU A 186 9.30 13.67 -5.96
C GLU A 186 9.84 12.26 -5.75
N HIS A 187 10.50 12.03 -4.60
CA HIS A 187 11.24 10.80 -4.31
C HIS A 187 10.43 9.86 -3.41
N LEU A 188 9.56 9.07 -4.04
CA LEU A 188 8.71 8.09 -3.36
C LEU A 188 9.20 6.68 -3.69
N LEU A 189 9.47 5.88 -2.65
CA LEU A 189 9.80 4.46 -2.78
C LEU A 189 8.68 3.63 -2.15
N TRP A 190 7.96 2.88 -2.99
CA TRP A 190 6.95 1.91 -2.56
C TRP A 190 7.58 0.53 -2.41
N VAL A 191 7.35 -0.11 -1.27
CA VAL A 191 7.94 -1.41 -0.90
C VAL A 191 6.84 -2.35 -0.44
N TYR A 192 6.83 -3.58 -0.94
CA TYR A 192 5.97 -4.63 -0.42
C TYR A 192 6.39 -4.99 1.02
N SER A 193 5.43 -5.13 1.94
CA SER A 193 5.72 -5.39 3.36
C SER A 193 6.28 -6.80 3.64
N GLY A 194 6.31 -7.67 2.63
CA GLY A 194 6.70 -9.08 2.75
C GLY A 194 5.51 -10.02 3.00
N ARG A 195 4.32 -9.48 3.29
CA ARG A 195 3.12 -10.32 3.51
C ARG A 195 1.81 -9.79 2.94
N ARG A 196 1.34 -8.62 3.39
CA ARG A 196 -0.07 -8.21 3.17
C ARG A 196 -0.29 -6.71 3.09
N GLY A 197 0.77 -5.95 2.90
CA GLY A 197 0.69 -4.50 2.90
C GLY A 197 1.78 -3.89 2.05
N VAL A 198 1.80 -2.56 2.05
CA VAL A 198 2.76 -1.75 1.32
C VAL A 198 3.23 -0.60 2.18
N HIS A 199 4.51 -0.28 2.08
CA HIS A 199 5.13 0.86 2.73
C HIS A 199 5.53 1.90 1.68
N CYS A 200 5.23 3.16 1.92
CA CYS A 200 5.75 4.28 1.14
C CYS A 200 6.81 5.02 1.94
N TRP A 201 8.00 5.20 1.37
CA TRP A 201 9.08 6.01 1.90
C TRP A 201 9.21 7.29 1.07
N VAL A 202 8.77 8.42 1.62
CA VAL A 202 8.96 9.74 1.02
C VAL A 202 10.31 10.30 1.45
N CYS A 203 11.23 10.35 0.48
CA CYS A 203 12.65 10.52 0.70
C CYS A 203 13.14 11.95 0.41
N ASP A 204 12.28 12.86 -0.05
CA ASP A 204 12.61 14.27 -0.27
C ASP A 204 13.24 14.90 0.99
N ALA A 205 14.26 15.74 0.80
CA ALA A 205 14.97 16.35 1.93
C ALA A 205 14.03 17.18 2.83
N ARG A 206 13.02 17.85 2.24
CA ARG A 206 11.98 18.56 3.01
C ARG A 206 11.01 17.63 3.74
N ALA A 207 10.74 16.44 3.21
CA ALA A 207 9.93 15.42 3.89
C ALA A 207 10.69 14.87 5.11
N ARG A 208 11.99 14.62 4.95
CA ARG A 208 12.83 14.11 6.04
C ARG A 208 12.92 15.04 7.23
N ARG A 209 12.90 16.35 6.98
CA ARG A 209 12.95 17.43 7.98
C ARG A 209 11.59 17.85 8.56
N LEU A 210 10.50 17.19 8.19
CA LEU A 210 9.18 17.52 8.75
C LEU A 210 9.16 17.29 10.26
N SER A 211 8.61 18.26 10.99
CA SER A 211 8.25 18.12 12.41
C SER A 211 7.11 17.12 12.61
N ASN A 212 6.94 16.63 13.83
CA ASN A 212 5.82 15.74 14.17
C ASN A 212 4.46 16.43 13.96
N GLU A 213 4.39 17.74 14.18
CA GLU A 213 3.20 18.57 13.93
C GLU A 213 2.82 18.51 12.43
N ALA A 214 3.81 18.73 11.55
CA ALA A 214 3.60 18.73 10.11
C ALA A 214 3.25 17.33 9.58
N ARG A 215 3.91 16.28 10.09
CA ARG A 215 3.57 14.89 9.77
C ARG A 215 2.12 14.58 10.16
N SER A 216 1.71 14.98 11.37
CA SER A 216 0.34 14.82 11.84
C SER A 216 -0.67 15.61 11.00
N ALA A 217 -0.30 16.80 10.49
CA ALA A 217 -1.14 17.56 9.58
C ALA A 217 -1.35 16.85 8.23
N ILE A 218 -0.28 16.26 7.67
CA ILE A 218 -0.37 15.45 6.44
C ILE A 218 -1.28 14.23 6.66
N THR A 219 -1.10 13.50 7.75
CA THR A 219 -1.96 12.34 8.07
C THR A 219 -3.43 12.76 8.20
N ARG A 220 -3.71 13.89 8.86
CA ARG A 220 -5.08 14.43 8.98
C ARG A 220 -5.67 14.84 7.63
N TYR A 221 -4.87 15.40 6.74
CA TYR A 221 -5.30 15.73 5.37
C TYR A 221 -5.72 14.47 4.59
N LEU A 222 -4.99 13.36 4.78
CA LEU A 222 -5.24 12.08 4.11
C LEU A 222 -6.36 11.26 4.75
N THR A 223 -6.68 11.51 6.02
CA THR A 223 -7.62 10.69 6.79
C THR A 223 -9.06 11.21 6.64
N LEU A 224 -9.92 10.36 6.05
CA LEU A 224 -11.36 10.61 5.91
C LEU A 224 -12.21 9.89 6.95
N TYR A 225 -11.59 8.93 7.61
CA TYR A 225 -12.23 8.01 8.53
C TYR A 225 -12.61 8.71 9.84
N LYS A 226 -13.89 8.63 10.20
CA LYS A 226 -14.44 9.08 11.48
C LYS A 226 -15.27 7.93 12.05
N GLY A 227 -14.64 7.01 12.77
CA GLY A 227 -15.32 5.86 13.38
C GLY A 227 -14.37 4.93 14.12
N ASN A 228 -14.88 3.85 14.68
CA ASN A 228 -14.12 2.69 15.16
C ASN A 228 -14.70 1.40 14.54
N GLU A 229 -14.23 0.23 14.95
CA GLU A 229 -14.71 -1.07 14.44
C GLU A 229 -16.23 -1.25 14.58
N ASN A 230 -16.86 -0.58 15.55
CA ASN A 230 -18.31 -0.64 15.81
C ASN A 230 -19.12 0.40 15.02
N THR A 231 -18.48 1.23 14.22
CA THR A 231 -19.16 2.29 13.45
C THR A 231 -19.47 1.77 12.05
N THR A 232 -20.75 1.61 11.68
CA THR A 232 -21.13 1.23 10.32
C THR A 232 -20.76 2.32 9.30
N LYS A 233 -21.11 3.59 9.60
CA LYS A 233 -20.86 4.72 8.70
C LYS A 233 -19.57 5.44 9.08
N LYS A 234 -18.48 4.97 8.50
CA LYS A 234 -17.10 5.42 8.80
C LYS A 234 -16.66 6.69 8.06
N VAL A 235 -17.44 7.13 7.07
CA VAL A 235 -17.13 8.30 6.23
C VAL A 235 -18.35 9.22 6.18
N SER A 236 -18.13 10.50 6.44
CA SER A 236 -19.12 11.56 6.24
C SER A 236 -18.47 12.70 5.46
N LEU A 237 -18.90 12.85 4.21
CA LEU A 237 -18.46 13.93 3.33
C LEU A 237 -19.46 15.07 3.49
N THR A 238 -19.00 16.19 4.05
CA THR A 238 -19.83 17.38 4.35
C THR A 238 -19.53 18.50 3.37
N GLY A 239 -20.55 19.29 3.03
CA GLY A 239 -20.42 20.48 2.20
C GLY A 239 -21.07 20.32 0.81
N PRO A 240 -21.23 21.43 0.08
CA PRO A 240 -21.89 21.44 -1.23
C PRO A 240 -21.03 20.81 -2.34
N ALA A 241 -19.72 20.74 -2.16
CA ALA A 241 -18.77 20.17 -3.11
C ALA A 241 -17.68 19.35 -2.39
N LEU A 242 -17.14 18.35 -3.08
CA LEU A 242 -16.01 17.56 -2.58
C LEU A 242 -14.71 18.37 -2.67
N HIS A 243 -13.82 18.20 -1.69
CA HIS A 243 -12.45 18.69 -1.77
C HIS A 243 -11.77 18.18 -3.06
N PRO A 244 -10.90 18.94 -3.75
CA PRO A 244 -10.26 18.49 -4.98
C PRO A 244 -9.55 17.12 -4.86
N ALA A 245 -8.79 16.92 -3.77
CA ALA A 245 -8.15 15.63 -3.49
C ALA A 245 -9.15 14.47 -3.35
N LEU A 246 -10.32 14.73 -2.76
CA LEU A 246 -11.40 13.75 -2.63
C LEU A 246 -12.04 13.43 -3.97
N SER A 247 -12.21 14.43 -4.82
CA SER A 247 -12.76 14.25 -6.17
C SER A 247 -11.84 13.37 -7.03
N ARG A 248 -10.52 13.60 -6.98
CA ARG A 248 -9.54 12.74 -7.67
C ARG A 248 -9.52 11.32 -7.11
N ALA A 249 -9.52 11.18 -5.78
CA ALA A 249 -9.57 9.87 -5.13
C ALA A 249 -10.86 9.12 -5.48
N TYR A 250 -12.00 9.81 -5.57
CA TYR A 250 -13.27 9.24 -5.99
C TYR A 250 -13.19 8.64 -7.40
N GLU A 251 -12.60 9.34 -8.38
CA GLU A 251 -12.49 8.81 -9.74
C GLU A 251 -11.62 7.54 -9.83
N ILE A 252 -10.53 7.50 -9.05
CA ILE A 252 -9.69 6.30 -8.91
C ILE A 252 -10.52 5.16 -8.30
N CYS A 253 -11.18 5.41 -7.16
CA CYS A 253 -12.00 4.43 -6.47
C CYS A 253 -13.14 3.93 -7.36
N ARG A 254 -13.84 4.81 -8.09
CA ARG A 254 -14.99 4.47 -8.93
C ARG A 254 -14.63 3.42 -9.98
N THR A 255 -13.50 3.61 -10.66
CA THR A 255 -13.03 2.70 -11.70
C THR A 255 -12.69 1.32 -11.11
N TYR A 256 -11.83 1.29 -10.09
CA TYR A 256 -11.46 0.04 -9.43
C TYR A 256 -12.61 -0.66 -8.72
N PHE A 257 -13.57 0.11 -8.21
CA PHE A 257 -14.70 -0.44 -7.49
C PHE A 257 -15.57 -1.30 -8.40
N GLU A 258 -15.92 -0.80 -9.58
CA GLU A 258 -16.79 -1.54 -10.50
C GLU A 258 -16.04 -2.69 -11.20
N GLU A 259 -14.76 -2.50 -11.54
CA GLU A 259 -13.96 -3.49 -12.28
C GLU A 259 -13.40 -4.61 -11.40
N HIS A 260 -13.04 -4.29 -10.15
CA HIS A 260 -12.30 -5.22 -9.29
C HIS A 260 -12.98 -5.47 -7.95
N ILE A 261 -13.35 -4.44 -7.19
CA ILE A 261 -13.81 -4.63 -5.81
C ILE A 261 -15.18 -5.30 -5.77
N LEU A 262 -16.16 -4.75 -6.49
CA LEU A 262 -17.54 -5.23 -6.49
C LEU A 262 -17.68 -6.70 -6.95
N PRO A 263 -17.05 -7.15 -8.06
CA PRO A 263 -17.11 -8.56 -8.47
C PRO A 263 -16.27 -9.45 -7.54
N ASN A 264 -15.06 -9.07 -7.16
CA ASN A 264 -14.15 -9.95 -6.44
C ASN A 264 -14.49 -10.10 -4.95
N GLN A 265 -15.11 -9.09 -4.34
CA GLN A 265 -15.56 -9.10 -2.94
C GLN A 265 -17.05 -9.46 -2.82
N GLU A 266 -17.76 -9.64 -3.93
CA GLU A 266 -19.15 -10.09 -3.94
C GLU A 266 -20.05 -9.28 -2.97
N LEU A 267 -19.82 -7.96 -2.89
CA LEU A 267 -20.35 -7.08 -1.83
C LEU A 267 -21.89 -6.98 -1.82
N LEU A 268 -22.54 -7.34 -2.93
CA LEU A 268 -23.98 -7.31 -3.05
C LEU A 268 -24.57 -8.69 -3.34
N ASN A 269 -23.83 -9.78 -3.12
CA ASN A 269 -24.26 -11.12 -3.51
C ASN A 269 -25.17 -11.78 -2.46
N SER A 270 -24.76 -11.76 -1.20
CA SER A 270 -25.49 -12.34 -0.07
C SER A 270 -26.23 -11.28 0.75
N GLU A 271 -27.26 -11.69 1.48
CA GLU A 271 -28.04 -10.83 2.38
C GLU A 271 -27.16 -10.15 3.43
N GLY A 272 -26.27 -10.91 4.08
CA GLY A 272 -25.33 -10.34 5.05
C GLY A 272 -24.37 -9.31 4.45
N HIS A 273 -24.05 -9.38 3.15
CA HIS A 273 -23.19 -8.39 2.50
C HIS A 273 -23.98 -7.17 2.04
N PHE A 274 -25.09 -7.36 1.32
CA PHE A 274 -25.82 -6.23 0.77
C PHE A 274 -26.50 -5.38 1.85
N GLU A 275 -26.88 -5.96 2.99
CA GLU A 275 -27.44 -5.19 4.11
C GLU A 275 -26.44 -4.17 4.66
N LYS A 276 -25.15 -4.55 4.80
CA LYS A 276 -24.08 -3.61 5.18
C LYS A 276 -23.97 -2.44 4.22
N VAL A 277 -24.14 -2.68 2.92
CA VAL A 277 -24.11 -1.61 1.90
C VAL A 277 -25.38 -0.75 1.97
N LEU A 278 -26.55 -1.36 2.15
CA LEU A 278 -27.81 -0.63 2.28
C LEU A 278 -27.82 0.27 3.53
N GLU A 279 -27.19 -0.12 4.63
CA GLU A 279 -27.05 0.73 5.82
C GLU A 279 -26.29 2.05 5.55
N LEU A 280 -25.45 2.10 4.51
CA LEU A 280 -24.75 3.31 4.08
C LEU A 280 -25.64 4.25 3.25
N VAL A 281 -26.77 3.76 2.73
CA VAL A 281 -27.71 4.53 1.91
C VAL A 281 -28.59 5.41 2.81
N PRO A 282 -28.57 6.75 2.67
CA PRO A 282 -29.34 7.63 3.55
C PRO A 282 -30.87 7.52 3.39
N ASP A 283 -31.34 7.19 2.18
CA ASP A 283 -32.77 7.17 1.85
C ASP A 283 -33.42 5.84 2.27
N GLU A 284 -34.33 5.89 3.24
CA GLU A 284 -35.05 4.72 3.76
C GLU A 284 -35.97 4.06 2.73
N SER A 285 -36.59 4.84 1.84
CA SER A 285 -37.48 4.29 0.81
C SER A 285 -36.69 3.50 -0.23
N VAL A 286 -35.49 3.97 -0.60
CA VAL A 286 -34.58 3.24 -1.49
C VAL A 286 -34.06 1.98 -0.81
N ARG A 287 -33.71 2.05 0.49
CA ARG A 287 -33.28 0.87 1.26
C ARG A 287 -34.36 -0.23 1.26
N ALA A 288 -35.59 0.12 1.62
CA ALA A 288 -36.71 -0.82 1.63
C ALA A 288 -36.97 -1.42 0.24
N GLN A 289 -37.02 -0.56 -0.80
CA GLN A 289 -37.22 -1.01 -2.18
C GLN A 289 -36.15 -2.00 -2.65
N MET A 290 -34.86 -1.73 -2.35
CA MET A 290 -33.77 -2.61 -2.75
C MET A 290 -33.77 -3.91 -1.95
N ARG A 291 -34.08 -3.86 -0.65
CA ARG A 291 -34.20 -5.04 0.21
C ARG A 291 -35.23 -6.01 -0.34
N ASP A 292 -36.46 -5.55 -0.57
CA ASP A 292 -37.55 -6.39 -1.10
C ASP A 292 -37.14 -7.01 -2.45
N ARG A 293 -36.62 -6.18 -3.36
CA ARG A 293 -36.20 -6.62 -4.70
C ARG A 293 -35.08 -7.65 -4.68
N TRP A 294 -34.16 -7.58 -3.72
CA TRP A 294 -33.01 -8.48 -3.65
C TRP A 294 -33.29 -9.74 -2.85
N GLN A 295 -34.22 -9.71 -1.89
CA GLN A 295 -34.70 -10.88 -1.15
C GLN A 295 -35.58 -11.79 -2.03
N ASP A 296 -36.46 -11.22 -2.85
CA ASP A 296 -37.36 -11.97 -3.75
C ASP A 296 -36.64 -12.72 -4.88
N ASN A 297 -35.44 -12.26 -5.24
CA ASN A 297 -34.65 -12.81 -6.35
C ASN A 297 -33.96 -14.16 -6.04
N ARG A 298 -34.26 -14.81 -4.91
CA ARG A 298 -33.83 -16.19 -4.60
C ARG A 298 -34.25 -17.23 -5.66
N ARG A 299 -35.21 -16.89 -6.54
CA ARG A 299 -35.82 -17.80 -7.52
C ARG A 299 -35.31 -17.66 -8.96
N ALA A 300 -34.54 -16.62 -9.29
CA ALA A 300 -34.02 -16.44 -10.64
C ALA A 300 -32.63 -17.09 -10.75
N SER A 301 -32.45 -17.99 -11.73
CA SER A 301 -31.16 -18.62 -12.07
C SER A 301 -30.21 -17.63 -12.73
N VAL A 302 -29.98 -16.48 -12.10
CA VAL A 302 -28.95 -15.54 -12.52
C VAL A 302 -27.62 -16.23 -12.22
N ALA A 303 -26.77 -16.39 -13.23
CA ALA A 303 -25.41 -16.87 -13.04
C ALA A 303 -24.78 -16.10 -11.86
N LYS A 304 -24.09 -16.80 -10.95
CA LYS A 304 -23.45 -16.18 -9.78
C LYS A 304 -22.56 -15.00 -10.19
N ASP A 305 -22.00 -15.08 -11.40
CA ASP A 305 -21.19 -14.05 -12.02
C ASP A 305 -22.04 -12.82 -12.38
N GLY A 306 -21.71 -11.68 -11.78
CA GLY A 306 -22.30 -10.39 -12.12
C GLY A 306 -23.54 -10.00 -11.30
N ILE A 307 -23.97 -10.79 -10.30
CA ILE A 307 -25.06 -10.39 -9.39
C ILE A 307 -24.75 -9.04 -8.73
N SER A 308 -23.53 -8.88 -8.19
CA SER A 308 -23.15 -7.62 -7.53
C SER A 308 -23.17 -6.43 -8.48
N ALA A 309 -22.69 -6.60 -9.71
CA ALA A 309 -22.72 -5.56 -10.74
C ALA A 309 -24.15 -5.16 -11.12
N SER A 310 -25.03 -6.15 -11.31
CA SER A 310 -26.45 -5.92 -11.61
C SER A 310 -27.17 -5.18 -10.47
N ARG A 311 -27.00 -5.63 -9.23
CA ARG A 311 -27.58 -4.98 -8.05
C ARG A 311 -27.04 -3.56 -7.84
N TRP A 312 -25.76 -3.33 -8.09
CA TRP A 312 -25.18 -1.99 -8.06
C TRP A 312 -25.82 -1.05 -9.09
N LYS A 313 -26.04 -1.53 -10.33
CA LYS A 313 -26.76 -0.75 -11.35
C LYS A 313 -28.19 -0.40 -10.92
N GLN A 314 -28.91 -1.34 -10.30
CA GLN A 314 -30.26 -1.11 -9.78
C GLN A 314 -30.27 -0.04 -8.67
N LEU A 315 -29.32 -0.11 -7.74
CA LEU A 315 -29.18 0.87 -6.66
C LEU A 315 -28.89 2.27 -7.22
N LYS A 316 -27.97 2.39 -8.18
CA LYS A 316 -27.67 3.67 -8.86
C LYS A 316 -28.93 4.28 -9.50
N GLN A 317 -29.69 3.48 -10.25
CA GLN A 317 -30.93 3.92 -10.90
C GLN A 317 -32.01 4.37 -9.91
N ALA A 318 -32.17 3.65 -8.79
CA ALA A 318 -33.14 4.02 -7.75
C ALA A 318 -32.77 5.37 -7.09
N LEU A 319 -31.49 5.59 -6.81
CA LEU A 319 -30.98 6.84 -6.25
C LEU A 319 -31.12 8.02 -7.23
N GLU A 320 -30.83 7.80 -8.51
CA GLU A 320 -31.00 8.82 -9.56
C GLU A 320 -32.47 9.21 -9.76
N SER A 321 -33.37 8.23 -9.79
CA SER A 321 -34.81 8.48 -9.96
C SER A 321 -35.37 9.33 -8.83
N LYS A 322 -34.86 9.19 -7.60
CA LYS A 322 -35.24 10.04 -6.47
C LYS A 322 -34.70 11.47 -6.58
N LYS A 323 -33.47 11.66 -7.05
CA LYS A 323 -32.91 13.01 -7.30
C LYS A 323 -33.72 13.82 -8.31
N VAL A 324 -34.39 13.17 -9.26
CA VAL A 324 -35.27 13.81 -10.24
C VAL A 324 -36.62 14.22 -9.62
N VAL A 325 -37.08 13.49 -8.60
CA VAL A 325 -38.38 13.73 -7.93
C VAL A 325 -38.29 14.81 -6.84
N THR A 326 -37.13 15.00 -6.21
CA THR A 326 -36.88 16.10 -5.26
C THR A 326 -36.09 17.21 -5.97
N PRO A 327 -36.74 18.32 -6.41
CA PRO A 327 -36.01 19.42 -7.02
C PRO A 327 -35.06 20.02 -5.99
N CYS A 328 -33.80 20.22 -6.38
CA CYS A 328 -32.85 21.03 -5.63
C CYS A 328 -33.49 22.43 -5.43
N PRO A 329 -33.65 22.93 -4.18
CA PRO A 329 -34.07 24.31 -4.00
C PRO A 329 -32.89 25.16 -4.47
N ARG A 330 -33.10 25.87 -5.59
CA ARG A 330 -32.19 26.93 -6.02
C ARG A 330 -32.14 27.96 -4.90
N PHE A 331 -30.97 28.14 -4.29
CA PHE A 331 -30.63 29.30 -3.48
C PHE A 331 -29.38 29.94 -4.06
#